data_AF-A0A834M7D6-F1
#
_entry.id   AF-A0A834M7D6-F1
#
_cell.length_a   1.000
_cell.length_b   1.000
_cell.length_c   1.000
_cell.angle_alpha   90.00
_cell.angle_beta   90.00
_cell.angle_gamma   90.00
#
_symmetry.space_group_name_H-M   'P 1'
#
loop_
_entity.id
_entity.type
_entity.pdbx_description
1 polymer ?
#
loop_
_entity_poly.entity_id
_entity_poly.type
_entity_poly.pdbx_seq_one_letter_code
_entity_poly.pdbx_strand_id
1 'polypeptide(L)'
;MIQILCHVTWIIYAYFWTVCYAKPSYFDVVFIYLTYFYRSDCGQINLQDDALFLNGTFVGDVLPTANETSAEVLYHFLKTILEYAELPSKTSVASRTDLYLALFFVSDVAWIVTTILLLVGAFSKTNKRISMMIYYGPWMFVSAYVIFLDIVSSVHFGLDMVYIQSYSSWLNFIGVSNYKDFEVFNNKAGSSFIPAIPSSIFITLTSRVFFVWLTNIVCFSIVLFLAIPSLNYRARSNAWKSRTQKLNTRRTLRFGGGGEDLDPNSTDARIRNWQQFYGAIDANSTMNSSGPDSSNSVEGISTANVINAREEVTNDHVQRRGNEHGIRIQAAVTKNIKLQLLRSQLPWSYISPESNKRYPKSIRHINVNVIESTRL
;
A
#
# COMPACT_ATOMS: atom_id res chain seq x y z
N MET A 1 3.66 -13.89 2.32
CA MET A 1 3.07 -14.65 3.46
C MET A 1 4.06 -15.65 4.05
N ILE A 2 4.65 -16.56 3.25
CA ILE A 2 5.66 -17.54 3.72
C ILE A 2 6.81 -16.86 4.51
N GLN A 3 7.36 -15.77 3.99
CA GLN A 3 8.42 -15.01 4.66
C GLN A 3 8.04 -14.57 6.10
N ILE A 4 6.84 -14.03 6.28
CA ILE A 4 6.36 -13.58 7.60
C ILE A 4 6.18 -14.78 8.52
N LEU A 5 5.65 -15.89 8.02
CA LEU A 5 5.52 -17.11 8.82
C LEU A 5 6.89 -17.61 9.30
N CYS A 6 7.89 -17.67 8.42
CA CYS A 6 9.25 -18.05 8.81
C CYS A 6 9.84 -17.10 9.85
N HIS A 7 9.70 -15.78 9.64
CA HIS A 7 10.25 -14.77 10.54
C HIS A 7 9.55 -14.73 11.90
N VAL A 8 8.22 -14.80 11.94
CA VAL A 8 7.43 -14.89 13.18
C VAL A 8 7.75 -16.19 13.92
N THR A 9 7.86 -17.31 13.21
CA THR A 9 8.26 -18.59 13.81
C THR A 9 9.64 -18.48 14.43
N TRP A 10 10.60 -17.90 13.72
CA TRP A 10 11.93 -17.63 14.24
C TRP A 10 11.91 -16.75 15.50
N ILE A 11 11.18 -15.63 15.50
CA ILE A 11 11.06 -14.74 16.68
C ILE A 11 10.48 -15.51 17.87
N ILE A 12 9.48 -16.35 17.65
CA ILE A 12 8.87 -17.17 18.72
C ILE A 12 9.91 -18.15 19.29
N TYR A 13 10.67 -18.84 18.45
CA TYR A 13 11.75 -19.73 18.93
C TYR A 13 12.85 -18.96 19.68
N ALA A 14 13.28 -17.82 19.13
CA ALA A 14 14.26 -16.94 19.75
C ALA A 14 13.77 -16.41 21.11
N TYR A 15 12.49 -16.07 21.21
CA TYR A 15 11.85 -15.67 22.46
C TYR A 15 11.89 -16.80 23.50
N PHE A 16 11.54 -18.04 23.11
CA PHE A 16 11.60 -19.19 24.02
C PHE A 16 13.00 -19.45 24.57
N TRP A 17 14.06 -19.22 23.77
CA TRP A 17 15.44 -19.28 24.26
C TRP A 17 15.76 -18.13 25.22
N THR A 18 15.29 -16.91 24.92
CA THR A 18 15.53 -15.72 25.75
C THR A 18 14.90 -15.81 27.14
N VAL A 19 13.73 -16.47 27.24
CA VAL A 19 13.02 -16.70 28.52
C VAL A 19 13.38 -18.02 29.19
N CYS A 20 14.42 -18.72 28.73
CA CYS A 20 14.88 -20.00 29.26
C CYS A 20 13.82 -21.13 29.24
N TYR A 21 12.75 -20.99 28.44
CA TYR A 21 11.67 -22.00 28.38
C TYR A 21 12.13 -23.25 27.61
N ALA A 22 12.92 -23.04 26.55
CA ALA A 22 13.56 -24.11 25.79
C ALA A 22 15.07 -24.01 25.94
N LYS A 23 15.71 -25.13 26.30
CA LYS A 23 17.18 -25.24 26.38
C LYS A 23 17.68 -26.09 25.23
N PRO A 24 18.57 -25.57 24.36
CA PRO A 24 19.15 -26.38 23.31
C PRO A 24 20.12 -27.41 23.90
N SER A 25 20.12 -28.62 23.33
CA SER A 25 21.04 -29.71 23.69
C SER A 25 22.05 -30.03 22.58
N TYR A 26 21.65 -29.88 21.32
CA TYR A 26 22.53 -30.09 20.15
C TYR A 26 23.65 -29.05 20.13
N PHE A 27 24.90 -29.49 19.99
CA PHE A 27 26.07 -28.64 20.22
C PHE A 27 26.16 -27.44 19.24
N ASP A 28 25.73 -27.61 17.99
CA ASP A 28 25.65 -26.54 17.00
C ASP A 28 24.60 -25.47 17.36
N VAL A 29 23.44 -25.88 17.89
CA VAL A 29 22.41 -24.96 18.41
C VAL A 29 22.88 -24.30 19.71
N VAL A 30 23.54 -25.05 20.60
CA VAL A 30 24.16 -24.52 21.82
C VAL A 30 25.18 -23.44 21.47
N PHE A 31 25.95 -23.59 20.39
CA PHE A 31 26.90 -22.58 19.95
C PHE A 31 26.23 -21.25 19.56
N ILE A 32 25.12 -21.32 18.83
CA ILE A 32 24.29 -20.14 18.50
C ILE A 32 23.71 -19.52 19.77
N TYR A 33 23.20 -20.36 20.67
CA TYR A 33 22.65 -19.95 21.95
C TYR A 33 23.67 -19.22 22.83
N LEU A 34 24.88 -19.78 22.98
CA LEU A 34 25.98 -19.16 23.73
C LEU A 34 26.35 -17.78 23.17
N THR A 35 26.29 -17.64 21.84
CA THR A 35 26.63 -16.38 21.17
C THR A 35 25.58 -15.29 21.39
N TYR A 36 24.30 -15.62 21.15
CA TYR A 36 23.25 -14.59 21.00
C TYR A 36 22.14 -14.61 22.05
N PHE A 37 22.07 -15.64 22.89
CA PHE A 37 20.94 -15.87 23.81
C PHE A 37 21.34 -16.23 25.24
N TYR A 38 22.65 -16.35 25.52
CA TYR A 38 23.12 -16.84 26.80
C TYR A 38 22.73 -15.94 27.98
N ARG A 39 22.19 -16.58 29.01
CA ARG A 39 21.93 -15.99 30.32
C ARG A 39 22.23 -17.03 31.40
N SER A 40 22.97 -16.64 32.43
CA SER A 40 23.30 -17.51 33.57
C SER A 40 22.05 -18.04 34.29
N ASP A 41 20.99 -17.23 34.30
CA ASP A 41 19.72 -17.54 34.97
C ASP A 41 19.00 -18.76 34.37
N CYS A 42 19.35 -19.14 33.14
CA CYS A 42 18.77 -20.31 32.50
C CYS A 42 19.28 -21.65 33.08
N GLY A 43 20.28 -21.64 33.97
CA GLY A 43 20.85 -22.84 34.58
C GLY A 43 21.82 -23.61 33.67
N GLN A 44 22.23 -24.81 34.10
CA GLN A 44 23.22 -25.61 33.37
C GLN A 44 22.68 -26.08 32.00
N ILE A 45 23.57 -26.07 31.00
CA ILE A 45 23.33 -26.52 29.63
C ILE A 45 23.90 -27.93 29.49
N ASN A 46 23.08 -28.88 29.08
CA ASN A 46 23.51 -30.26 28.81
C ASN A 46 23.78 -30.43 27.31
N LEU A 47 25.02 -30.74 26.95
CA LEU A 47 25.40 -31.07 25.57
C LEU A 47 25.01 -32.51 25.24
N GLN A 48 24.43 -32.71 24.06
CA GLN A 48 24.30 -34.01 23.40
C GLN A 48 25.37 -34.13 22.31
N ASP A 49 25.83 -35.35 22.08
CA ASP A 49 26.88 -35.66 21.09
C ASP A 49 26.37 -35.58 19.65
N ASP A 50 25.04 -35.49 19.46
CA ASP A 50 24.41 -35.37 18.15
C ASP A 50 24.49 -33.93 17.60
N ALA A 51 24.71 -33.82 16.30
CA ALA A 51 24.59 -32.56 15.55
C ALA A 51 23.23 -32.47 14.86
N LEU A 52 22.63 -31.29 14.81
CA LEU A 52 21.38 -31.07 14.05
C LEU A 52 21.65 -30.70 12.59
N PHE A 53 22.61 -29.80 12.36
CA PHE A 53 22.95 -29.25 11.05
C PHE A 53 24.24 -29.83 10.47
N LEU A 54 25.22 -30.14 11.34
CA LEU A 54 26.54 -30.63 10.90
C LEU A 54 26.58 -32.14 10.62
N ASN A 55 25.49 -32.86 10.89
CA ASN A 55 25.40 -34.30 10.63
C ASN A 55 25.14 -34.64 9.14
N GLY A 56 24.81 -33.62 8.34
CA GLY A 56 24.62 -33.75 6.89
C GLY A 56 25.89 -33.42 6.12
N THR A 57 26.16 -34.16 5.06
CA THR A 57 27.25 -34.04 4.06
C THR A 57 27.44 -32.66 3.41
N PHE A 58 26.83 -31.58 3.92
CA PHE A 58 26.86 -30.25 3.33
C PHE A 58 28.25 -29.58 3.39
N VAL A 59 29.17 -30.11 4.21
CA VAL A 59 30.55 -29.60 4.35
C VAL A 59 31.65 -30.66 4.08
N GLY A 60 31.29 -31.94 3.89
CA GLY A 60 32.25 -33.00 3.49
C GLY A 60 32.20 -33.17 1.97
N ASP A 61 33.24 -32.86 1.20
CA ASP A 61 34.45 -33.70 1.07
C ASP A 61 35.71 -32.89 0.67
N VAL A 62 35.74 -31.57 0.85
CA VAL A 62 36.79 -30.77 0.19
C VAL A 62 38.16 -30.83 0.88
N LEU A 63 38.31 -31.42 2.08
CA LEU A 63 39.64 -31.58 2.68
C LEU A 63 39.80 -32.86 3.53
N PRO A 64 40.20 -33.99 2.91
CA PRO A 64 40.40 -35.25 3.59
C PRO A 64 41.88 -35.38 4.03
N THR A 65 42.33 -34.66 5.05
CA THR A 65 43.73 -34.84 5.53
C THR A 65 43.99 -34.67 7.04
N ALA A 66 42.98 -34.56 7.90
CA ALA A 66 43.21 -34.54 9.35
C ALA A 66 42.23 -35.46 10.09
N ASN A 67 42.76 -36.27 11.00
CA ASN A 67 42.07 -37.33 11.75
C ASN A 67 40.93 -36.85 12.70
N GLU A 68 40.56 -35.57 12.69
CA GLU A 68 39.49 -35.00 13.53
C GLU A 68 38.49 -34.26 12.63
N THR A 69 37.21 -34.57 12.76
CA THR A 69 36.16 -33.84 12.05
C THR A 69 35.93 -32.47 12.71
N SER A 70 35.51 -31.47 11.93
CA SER A 70 35.16 -30.14 12.45
C SER A 70 34.06 -30.17 13.51
N ALA A 71 33.15 -31.15 13.41
CA ALA A 71 32.08 -31.40 14.38
C ALA A 71 32.63 -31.87 15.75
N GLU A 72 33.55 -32.83 15.76
CA GLU A 72 34.20 -33.31 16.99
C GLU A 72 35.00 -32.19 17.68
N VAL A 73 35.73 -31.38 16.90
CA VAL A 73 36.47 -30.22 17.42
C VAL A 73 35.50 -29.24 18.09
N LEU A 74 34.39 -28.90 17.44
CA LEU A 74 33.40 -27.98 17.99
C LEU A 74 32.74 -28.55 19.27
N TYR A 75 32.37 -29.83 19.27
CA TYR A 75 31.81 -30.50 20.45
C TYR A 75 32.78 -30.45 21.63
N HIS A 76 34.05 -30.83 21.43
CA HIS A 76 35.06 -30.83 22.48
C HIS A 76 35.34 -29.41 22.98
N PHE A 77 35.39 -28.43 22.08
CA PHE A 77 35.54 -27.02 22.42
C PHE A 77 34.40 -26.53 23.32
N LEU A 78 33.16 -26.76 22.90
CA LEU A 78 31.97 -26.37 23.66
C LEU A 78 31.91 -27.02 25.03
N LYS A 79 32.21 -28.32 25.11
CA LYS A 79 32.28 -29.05 26.38
C LYS A 79 33.31 -28.42 27.32
N THR A 80 34.51 -28.13 26.80
CA THR A 80 35.58 -27.50 27.57
C THR A 80 35.17 -26.11 28.08
N ILE A 81 34.46 -25.32 27.26
CA ILE A 81 33.97 -23.99 27.67
C ILE A 81 32.92 -24.10 28.76
N LEU A 82 31.93 -24.99 28.61
CA LEU A 82 30.89 -25.13 29.63
C LEU A 82 31.44 -25.60 30.99
N GLU A 83 32.55 -26.33 31.00
CA GLU A 83 33.19 -26.82 32.23
C GLU A 83 34.16 -25.80 32.86
N TYR A 84 34.95 -25.08 32.05
CA TYR A 84 36.10 -24.31 32.53
C TYR A 84 36.03 -22.80 32.25
N ALA A 85 35.11 -22.32 31.40
CA ALA A 85 35.04 -20.90 31.08
C ALA A 85 34.28 -20.11 32.16
N GLU A 86 34.81 -18.94 32.49
CA GLU A 86 34.14 -17.96 33.35
C GLU A 86 33.16 -17.13 32.50
N LEU A 87 31.97 -17.68 32.27
CA LEU A 87 30.93 -17.03 31.47
C LEU A 87 30.32 -15.83 32.21
N PRO A 88 30.08 -14.68 31.53
CA PRO A 88 29.41 -13.54 32.14
C PRO A 88 27.94 -13.83 32.41
N SER A 89 27.30 -13.18 33.39
CA SER A 89 25.88 -13.42 33.71
C SER A 89 24.93 -13.23 32.51
N LYS A 90 25.25 -12.27 31.65
CA LYS A 90 24.60 -12.06 30.36
C LYS A 90 25.61 -11.49 29.39
N THR A 91 25.68 -12.04 28.17
CA THR A 91 26.57 -11.49 27.14
C THR A 91 26.04 -10.14 26.67
N SER A 92 26.94 -9.21 26.35
CA SER A 92 26.57 -7.91 25.76
C SER A 92 25.82 -8.09 24.44
N VAL A 93 26.24 -9.10 23.69
CA VAL A 93 25.66 -9.57 22.43
C VAL A 93 24.21 -10.02 22.64
N ALA A 94 23.92 -10.83 23.65
CA ALA A 94 22.55 -11.26 23.95
C ALA A 94 21.63 -10.09 24.28
N SER A 95 22.11 -9.09 25.04
CA SER A 95 21.31 -7.89 25.33
C SER A 95 20.95 -7.10 24.07
N ARG A 96 21.86 -7.03 23.10
CA ARG A 96 21.61 -6.39 21.81
C ARG A 96 20.64 -7.22 20.96
N THR A 97 20.77 -8.54 20.95
CA THR A 97 19.84 -9.45 20.27
C THR A 97 18.42 -9.32 20.80
N ASP A 98 18.25 -9.26 22.13
CA ASP A 98 16.94 -9.07 22.77
C ASP A 98 16.23 -7.81 22.27
N LEU A 99 16.99 -6.70 22.14
CA LEU A 99 16.47 -5.45 21.60
C LEU A 99 16.01 -5.61 20.15
N TYR A 100 16.82 -6.25 19.30
CA TYR A 100 16.43 -6.49 17.91
C TYR A 100 15.20 -7.40 17.81
N LEU A 101 15.11 -8.47 18.60
CA LEU A 101 13.96 -9.36 18.63
C LEU A 101 12.69 -8.62 19.03
N ALA A 102 12.76 -7.74 20.04
CA ALA A 102 11.64 -6.90 20.43
C ALA A 102 11.21 -5.93 19.32
N LEU A 103 12.18 -5.26 18.66
CA LEU A 103 11.89 -4.36 17.53
C LEU A 103 11.28 -5.11 16.34
N PHE A 104 11.79 -6.31 16.05
CA PHE A 104 11.26 -7.17 15.00
C PHE A 104 9.84 -7.66 15.30
N PHE A 105 9.58 -8.08 16.54
CA PHE A 105 8.24 -8.46 16.96
C PHE A 105 7.24 -7.32 16.80
N VAL A 106 7.55 -6.12 17.33
CA VAL A 106 6.67 -4.95 17.23
C VAL A 106 6.44 -4.54 15.77
N SER A 107 7.50 -4.53 14.97
CA SER A 107 7.41 -4.14 13.55
C SER A 107 6.63 -5.15 12.72
N ASP A 108 6.77 -6.45 12.97
CA ASP A 108 5.98 -7.49 12.31
C ASP A 108 4.49 -7.39 12.66
N VAL A 109 4.14 -7.18 13.94
CA VAL A 109 2.75 -6.97 14.36
C VAL A 109 2.17 -5.74 13.66
N ALA A 110 2.90 -4.62 13.66
CA ALA A 110 2.48 -3.40 12.95
C ALA A 110 2.32 -3.63 11.45
N TRP A 111 3.20 -4.43 10.84
CA TRP A 111 3.15 -4.77 9.42
C TRP A 111 1.92 -5.64 9.09
N ILE A 112 1.59 -6.62 9.93
CA ILE A 112 0.37 -7.44 9.79
C ILE A 112 -0.88 -6.56 9.87
N VAL A 113 -0.97 -5.71 10.90
CA VAL A 113 -2.12 -4.81 11.10
C VAL A 113 -2.29 -3.86 9.91
N THR A 114 -1.21 -3.23 9.45
CA THR A 114 -1.27 -2.33 8.30
C THR A 114 -1.57 -3.06 6.98
N THR A 115 -1.16 -4.32 6.84
CA THR A 115 -1.52 -5.17 5.69
C THR A 115 -3.02 -5.51 5.69
N ILE A 116 -3.60 -5.82 6.85
CA ILE A 116 -5.05 -6.02 6.99
C ILE A 116 -5.80 -4.72 6.66
N LEU A 117 -5.33 -3.58 7.13
CA LEU A 117 -5.91 -2.27 6.78
C LEU A 117 -5.84 -2.00 5.27
N LEU A 118 -4.72 -2.32 4.63
CA LEU A 118 -4.57 -2.20 3.17
C LEU A 118 -5.57 -3.11 2.44
N LEU A 119 -5.76 -4.34 2.92
CA LEU A 119 -6.74 -5.28 2.38
C LEU A 119 -8.18 -4.76 2.52
N VAL A 120 -8.56 -4.26 3.70
CA VAL A 120 -9.88 -3.64 3.94
C VAL A 120 -10.07 -2.42 3.04
N GLY A 121 -9.03 -1.60 2.88
CA GLY A 121 -9.02 -0.45 1.97
C GLY A 121 -9.19 -0.82 0.50
N ALA A 122 -8.70 -1.99 0.08
CA ALA A 122 -8.87 -2.51 -1.27
C ALA A 122 -10.33 -2.94 -1.56
N PHE A 123 -11.06 -3.42 -0.56
CA PHE A 123 -12.47 -3.80 -0.68
C PHE A 123 -13.46 -2.66 -0.45
N SER A 124 -13.02 -1.58 0.19
CA SER A 124 -13.89 -0.45 0.55
C SER A 124 -14.11 0.51 -0.63
N LYS A 125 -15.37 0.85 -0.94
CA LYS A 125 -15.73 1.90 -1.92
C LYS A 125 -15.57 3.31 -1.32
N THR A 126 -14.42 3.59 -0.71
CA THR A 126 -14.13 4.88 -0.07
C THR A 126 -13.61 5.91 -1.08
N ASN A 127 -13.72 7.19 -0.70
CA ASN A 127 -13.13 8.28 -1.46
C ASN A 127 -11.62 8.04 -1.64
N LYS A 128 -11.16 7.95 -2.89
CA LYS A 128 -9.79 7.56 -3.27
C LYS A 128 -8.67 8.26 -2.49
N ARG A 129 -8.84 9.56 -2.15
CA ARG A 129 -7.83 10.33 -1.40
C ARG A 129 -7.71 9.91 0.06
N ILE A 130 -8.85 9.79 0.75
CA ILE A 130 -8.90 9.37 2.16
C ILE A 130 -8.47 7.91 2.25
N SER A 131 -8.93 7.07 1.31
CA SER A 131 -8.53 5.67 1.20
C SER A 131 -7.01 5.52 1.06
N MET A 132 -6.37 6.36 0.24
CA MET A 132 -4.92 6.32 0.07
C MET A 132 -4.18 6.71 1.36
N MET A 133 -4.59 7.79 2.01
CA MET A 133 -3.87 8.27 3.20
C MET A 133 -4.05 7.35 4.41
N ILE A 134 -5.26 6.82 4.62
CA ILE A 134 -5.56 6.00 5.81
C ILE A 134 -5.12 4.54 5.63
N TYR A 135 -5.34 3.94 4.46
CA TYR A 135 -5.04 2.51 4.28
C TYR A 135 -3.64 2.25 3.72
N TYR A 136 -3.17 3.06 2.75
CA TYR A 136 -1.86 2.84 2.13
C TYR A 136 -0.73 3.53 2.89
N GLY A 137 -0.95 4.75 3.39
CA GLY A 137 0.07 5.54 4.07
C GLY A 137 0.79 4.81 5.21
N PRO A 138 0.06 4.28 6.21
CA PRO A 138 0.66 3.55 7.33
C PRO A 138 1.45 2.32 6.90
N TRP A 139 0.93 1.54 5.94
CA TRP A 139 1.62 0.36 5.42
C TRP A 139 2.95 0.71 4.75
N MET A 140 2.98 1.81 3.97
CA MET A 140 4.21 2.31 3.35
C MET A 140 5.25 2.72 4.40
N PHE A 141 4.81 3.44 5.44
CA PHE A 141 5.68 3.88 6.53
C PHE A 141 6.26 2.70 7.32
N VAL A 142 5.41 1.74 7.71
CA VAL A 142 5.84 0.54 8.43
C VAL A 142 6.79 -0.29 7.56
N SER A 143 6.51 -0.45 6.26
CA SER A 143 7.39 -1.17 5.35
C SER A 143 8.76 -0.50 5.22
N ALA A 144 8.80 0.83 5.11
CA ALA A 144 10.06 1.58 5.08
C ALA A 144 10.86 1.43 6.38
N TYR A 145 10.17 1.46 7.53
CA TYR A 145 10.80 1.25 8.84
C TYR A 145 11.37 -0.17 9.00
N VAL A 146 10.64 -1.21 8.58
CA VAL A 146 11.12 -2.60 8.59
C VAL A 146 12.38 -2.73 7.72
N ILE A 147 12.39 -2.16 6.51
CA ILE A 147 13.57 -2.16 5.63
C ILE A 147 14.77 -1.51 6.32
N PHE A 148 14.56 -0.39 7.00
CA PHE A 148 15.62 0.29 7.74
C PHE A 148 16.17 -0.59 8.87
N LEU A 149 15.30 -1.24 9.66
CA LEU A 149 15.70 -2.17 10.71
C LEU A 149 16.48 -3.37 10.17
N ASP A 150 16.06 -3.95 9.04
CA ASP A 150 16.77 -5.06 8.39
C ASP A 150 18.19 -4.66 7.97
N ILE A 151 18.38 -3.46 7.40
CA ILE A 151 19.70 -2.95 7.03
C ILE A 151 20.57 -2.75 8.27
N VAL A 152 20.05 -2.07 9.31
CA VAL A 152 20.81 -1.76 10.53
C VAL A 152 21.22 -3.04 11.25
N SER A 153 20.31 -4.02 11.38
CA SER A 153 20.61 -5.30 12.01
C SER A 153 21.62 -6.11 11.18
N SER A 154 21.44 -6.19 9.87
CA SER A 154 22.38 -6.90 8.97
C SER A 154 23.79 -6.33 9.05
N VAL A 155 23.94 -5.00 9.11
CA VAL A 155 25.25 -4.35 9.28
C VAL A 155 25.86 -4.71 10.63
N HIS A 156 25.08 -4.68 11.72
CA HIS A 156 25.60 -5.05 13.05
C HIS A 156 26.06 -6.50 13.11
N PHE A 157 25.24 -7.46 12.65
CA PHE A 157 25.64 -8.87 12.63
C PHE A 157 26.77 -9.15 11.62
N GLY A 158 26.84 -8.36 10.55
CA GLY A 158 27.97 -8.34 9.61
C GLY A 158 29.28 -7.92 10.29
N LEU A 159 29.24 -6.89 11.13
CA LEU A 159 30.40 -6.46 11.91
C LEU A 159 30.82 -7.52 12.94
N ASP A 160 29.86 -8.23 13.56
CA ASP A 160 30.17 -9.34 14.46
C ASP A 160 30.95 -10.44 13.74
N MET A 161 30.58 -10.77 12.49
CA MET A 161 31.31 -11.74 11.66
C MET A 161 32.76 -11.30 11.39
N VAL A 162 33.01 -10.00 11.18
CA VAL A 162 34.37 -9.47 10.96
C VAL A 162 35.22 -9.56 12.23
N TYR A 163 34.61 -9.40 13.40
CA TYR A 163 35.29 -9.48 14.69
C TYR A 163 35.61 -10.94 15.09
N ILE A 164 34.75 -11.88 14.72
CA ILE A 164 34.88 -13.30 15.06
C ILE A 164 35.70 -14.03 13.99
N GLN A 165 37.02 -14.04 14.16
CA GLN A 165 37.95 -14.71 13.23
C GLN A 165 38.55 -16.02 13.78
N SER A 166 38.41 -16.27 15.09
CA SER A 166 38.96 -17.43 15.77
C SER A 166 38.14 -17.78 17.02
N TYR A 167 38.37 -18.95 17.62
CA TYR A 167 37.70 -19.37 18.84
C TYR A 167 37.99 -18.44 20.03
N SER A 168 39.25 -18.02 20.20
CA SER A 168 39.61 -17.07 21.26
C SER A 168 38.98 -15.68 21.03
N SER A 169 38.88 -15.23 19.78
CA SER A 169 38.22 -13.97 19.42
C SER A 169 36.72 -14.03 19.69
N TRP A 170 36.08 -15.18 19.40
CA TRP A 170 34.69 -15.44 19.74
C TRP A 170 34.45 -15.47 21.26
N LEU A 171 35.33 -16.10 22.04
CA LEU A 171 35.24 -16.09 23.50
C LEU A 171 35.36 -14.68 24.09
N ASN A 172 36.30 -13.90 23.57
CA ASN A 172 36.43 -12.49 23.94
C ASN A 172 35.19 -11.68 23.53
N PHE A 173 34.59 -11.99 22.37
CA PHE A 173 33.36 -11.36 21.89
C PHE A 173 32.16 -11.62 22.80
N ILE A 174 31.96 -12.85 23.27
CA ILE A 174 30.87 -13.18 24.20
C ILE A 174 31.16 -12.71 25.64
N GLY A 175 32.39 -12.32 25.94
CA GLY A 175 32.79 -11.72 27.21
C GLY A 175 33.35 -12.71 28.24
N VAL A 176 33.96 -13.81 27.81
CA VAL A 176 34.66 -14.74 28.71
C VAL A 176 35.96 -14.11 29.22
N SER A 177 36.15 -14.04 30.54
CA SER A 177 37.35 -13.44 31.16
C SER A 177 38.63 -14.22 30.86
N ASN A 178 38.57 -15.56 30.89
CA ASN A 178 39.70 -16.46 30.66
C ASN A 178 39.84 -16.93 29.19
N TYR A 179 39.46 -16.10 28.22
CA TYR A 179 39.44 -16.47 26.79
C TYR A 179 40.82 -16.89 26.21
N LYS A 180 41.93 -16.46 26.82
CA LYS A 180 43.30 -16.77 26.36
C LYS A 180 43.69 -18.23 26.59
N ASP A 181 43.10 -18.89 27.58
CA ASP A 181 43.40 -20.29 27.91
C ASP A 181 42.94 -21.25 26.80
N PHE A 182 42.05 -20.77 25.92
CA PHE A 182 41.47 -21.52 24.81
C PHE A 182 42.17 -21.28 23.46
N GLU A 183 43.30 -20.55 23.43
CA GLU A 183 44.04 -20.29 22.18
C GLU A 183 44.52 -21.58 21.48
N VAL A 184 44.67 -22.68 22.23
CA VAL A 184 45.02 -24.00 21.68
C VAL A 184 44.03 -24.46 20.60
N PHE A 185 42.75 -24.09 20.70
CA PHE A 185 41.72 -24.43 19.72
C PHE A 185 41.85 -23.65 18.41
N ASN A 186 42.57 -22.51 18.39
CA ASN A 186 42.77 -21.74 17.17
C ASN A 186 43.60 -22.47 16.11
N ASN A 187 44.42 -23.45 16.52
CA ASN A 187 45.24 -24.25 15.63
C ASN A 187 44.51 -25.50 15.10
N LYS A 188 43.27 -25.75 15.53
CA LYS A 188 42.46 -26.91 15.11
C LYS A 188 41.75 -26.63 13.78
N ALA A 189 41.34 -27.70 13.09
CA ALA A 189 40.62 -27.60 11.83
C ALA A 189 39.31 -26.81 11.99
N GLY A 190 39.02 -25.93 11.04
CA GLY A 190 37.80 -25.12 11.04
C GLY A 190 37.81 -23.92 12.00
N SER A 191 38.91 -23.64 12.69
CA SER A 191 39.03 -22.51 13.64
C SER A 191 38.72 -21.15 13.04
N SER A 192 38.93 -20.95 11.73
CA SER A 192 38.61 -19.70 11.04
C SER A 192 37.13 -19.57 10.62
N PHE A 193 36.43 -20.68 10.39
CA PHE A 193 35.08 -20.66 9.81
C PHE A 193 33.99 -20.97 10.84
N ILE A 194 34.22 -21.94 11.72
CA ILE A 194 33.22 -22.40 12.69
C ILE A 194 32.74 -21.24 13.58
N PRO A 195 33.63 -20.40 14.15
CA PRO A 195 33.19 -19.28 14.99
C PRO A 195 32.30 -18.25 14.26
N ALA A 196 32.42 -18.15 12.93
CA ALA A 196 31.62 -17.23 12.12
C ALA A 196 30.21 -17.77 11.80
N ILE A 197 29.92 -19.06 12.06
CA ILE A 197 28.65 -19.70 11.72
C ILE A 197 27.44 -19.00 12.39
N PRO A 198 27.43 -18.74 13.72
CA PRO A 198 26.32 -18.06 14.36
C PRO A 198 26.00 -16.70 13.71
N SER A 199 27.02 -15.88 13.46
CA SER A 199 26.86 -14.58 12.82
C SER A 199 26.36 -14.71 11.39
N SER A 200 26.84 -15.69 10.63
CA SER A 200 26.37 -15.97 9.27
C SER A 200 24.90 -16.36 9.23
N ILE A 201 24.45 -17.20 10.18
CA ILE A 201 23.04 -17.57 10.35
C ILE A 201 22.21 -16.33 10.68
N PHE A 202 22.65 -15.50 11.62
CA PHE A 202 21.95 -14.28 12.00
C PHE A 202 21.89 -13.25 10.88
N ILE A 203 22.97 -13.05 10.12
CA ILE A 203 22.97 -12.21 8.92
C ILE A 203 21.95 -12.76 7.92
N THR A 204 21.88 -14.07 7.71
CA THR A 204 20.93 -14.68 6.77
C THR A 204 19.46 -14.49 7.22
N LEU A 205 19.20 -14.66 8.51
CA LEU A 205 17.86 -14.50 9.11
C LEU A 205 17.42 -13.02 9.11
N THR A 206 18.33 -12.10 9.41
CA THR A 206 18.05 -10.66 9.53
C THR A 206 18.08 -9.93 8.20
N SER A 207 18.88 -10.38 7.24
CA SER A 207 18.79 -9.94 5.83
C SER A 207 17.53 -10.46 5.12
N ARG A 208 16.69 -11.23 5.83
CA ARG A 208 15.43 -11.82 5.36
C ARG A 208 15.55 -12.47 3.98
N VAL A 209 16.63 -13.23 3.75
CA VAL A 209 17.03 -13.74 2.43
C VAL A 209 17.05 -12.58 1.43
N PHE A 210 18.16 -11.85 1.36
CA PHE A 210 18.41 -10.67 0.50
C PHE A 210 17.60 -10.59 -0.82
N PHE A 211 17.43 -11.70 -1.53
CA PHE A 211 16.61 -11.81 -2.75
C PHE A 211 15.12 -11.49 -2.55
N VAL A 212 14.51 -11.93 -1.45
CA VAL A 212 13.11 -11.64 -1.10
C VAL A 212 12.94 -10.16 -0.77
N TRP A 213 13.93 -9.56 -0.08
CA TRP A 213 13.97 -8.12 0.16
C TRP A 213 14.02 -7.32 -1.14
N LEU A 214 14.90 -7.72 -2.07
CA LEU A 214 15.02 -7.05 -3.36
C LEU A 214 13.71 -7.15 -4.16
N THR A 215 13.04 -8.30 -4.08
CA THR A 215 11.69 -8.49 -4.66
C THR A 215 10.67 -7.55 -4.03
N ASN A 216 10.65 -7.40 -2.70
CA ASN A 216 9.74 -6.49 -2.01
C ASN A 216 9.98 -5.02 -2.41
N ILE A 217 11.23 -4.58 -2.56
CA ILE A 217 11.56 -3.23 -3.02
C ILE A 217 11.13 -3.00 -4.47
N VAL A 218 11.34 -3.98 -5.35
CA VAL A 218 10.89 -3.89 -6.74
C VAL A 218 9.37 -3.80 -6.79
N CYS A 219 8.65 -4.68 -6.07
CA CYS A 219 7.19 -4.63 -5.97
C CYS A 219 6.68 -3.30 -5.39
N PHE A 220 7.31 -2.81 -4.32
CA PHE A 220 7.00 -1.52 -3.71
C PHE A 220 7.21 -0.36 -4.70
N SER A 221 8.31 -0.36 -5.43
CA SER A 221 8.63 0.64 -6.46
C SER A 221 7.62 0.60 -7.60
N ILE A 222 7.22 -0.59 -8.05
CA ILE A 222 6.17 -0.75 -9.07
C ILE A 222 4.83 -0.20 -8.56
N VAL A 223 4.43 -0.52 -7.32
CA VAL A 223 3.18 -0.01 -6.73
C VAL A 223 3.20 1.51 -6.60
N LEU A 224 4.32 2.11 -6.15
CA LEU A 224 4.52 3.57 -6.13
C LEU A 224 4.40 4.17 -7.52
N PHE A 225 5.10 3.57 -8.50
CA PHE A 225 5.10 4.04 -9.88
C PHE A 225 3.71 3.96 -10.53
N LEU A 226 2.89 2.97 -10.17
CA LEU A 226 1.49 2.89 -10.62
C LEU A 226 0.57 3.86 -9.87
N ALA A 227 0.85 4.13 -8.59
CA ALA A 227 0.04 5.04 -7.77
C ALA A 227 0.23 6.52 -8.15
N ILE A 228 1.47 6.98 -8.42
CA ILE A 228 1.80 8.40 -8.66
C ILE A 228 1.09 9.00 -9.91
N PRO A 229 1.07 8.36 -11.09
CA PRO A 229 0.41 8.88 -12.28
C PRO A 229 -1.10 9.06 -12.08
N SER A 230 -1.72 8.16 -11.28
CA SER A 230 -3.14 8.24 -10.95
C SER A 230 -3.50 9.51 -10.17
N LEU A 231 -2.54 10.04 -9.38
CA LEU A 231 -2.68 11.31 -8.67
C LEU A 231 -2.50 12.50 -9.62
N ASN A 232 -1.48 12.47 -10.48
CA ASN A 232 -1.16 13.55 -11.41
C ASN A 232 -2.21 13.75 -12.50
N TYR A 233 -2.77 12.67 -13.08
CA TYR A 233 -3.82 12.77 -14.09
C TYR A 233 -5.08 13.46 -13.55
N ARG A 234 -5.39 13.25 -12.27
CA ARG A 234 -6.59 13.79 -11.63
C ARG A 234 -6.44 15.25 -11.21
N ALA A 235 -5.25 15.65 -10.75
CA ALA A 235 -4.94 17.05 -10.48
C ALA A 235 -5.15 17.90 -11.75
N ARG A 236 -4.67 17.40 -12.90
CA ARG A 236 -4.83 18.07 -14.21
C ARG A 236 -6.29 18.11 -14.67
N SER A 237 -7.05 17.03 -14.47
CA SER A 237 -8.49 16.98 -14.77
C SER A 237 -9.31 18.01 -13.99
N ASN A 238 -9.08 18.13 -12.68
CA ASN A 238 -9.80 19.08 -11.84
C ASN A 238 -9.40 20.54 -12.13
N ALA A 239 -8.13 20.78 -12.46
CA ALA A 239 -7.64 22.08 -12.94
C ALA A 239 -8.27 22.46 -14.29
N TRP A 240 -8.47 21.50 -15.19
CA TRP A 240 -9.13 21.73 -16.46
C TRP A 240 -10.62 22.04 -16.25
N LYS A 241 -11.36 21.23 -15.47
CA LYS A 241 -12.78 21.49 -15.16
C LYS A 241 -13.01 22.87 -14.54
N SER A 242 -12.17 23.29 -13.60
CA SER A 242 -12.27 24.61 -12.97
C SER A 242 -11.94 25.77 -13.94
N ARG A 243 -11.01 25.58 -14.88
CA ARG A 243 -10.76 26.56 -15.96
C ARG A 243 -11.92 26.65 -16.94
N THR A 244 -12.48 25.53 -17.39
CA THR A 244 -13.62 25.51 -18.31
C THR A 244 -14.85 26.12 -17.67
N GLN A 245 -15.09 25.87 -16.37
CA GLN A 245 -16.18 26.51 -15.64
C GLN A 245 -15.98 28.03 -15.55
N LYS A 246 -14.78 28.52 -15.19
CA LYS A 246 -14.48 29.97 -15.18
C LYS A 246 -14.61 30.64 -16.56
N LEU A 247 -14.24 29.95 -17.64
CA LEU A 247 -14.37 30.48 -19.01
C LEU A 247 -15.83 30.57 -19.46
N ASN A 248 -16.66 29.59 -19.10
CA ASN A 248 -18.10 29.67 -19.38
C ASN A 248 -18.78 30.79 -18.58
N THR A 249 -18.40 31.00 -17.31
CA THR A 249 -18.91 32.14 -16.51
C THR A 249 -18.49 33.50 -17.07
N ARG A 250 -17.30 33.61 -17.69
CA ARG A 250 -16.86 34.87 -18.32
C ARG A 250 -17.50 35.13 -19.69
N ARG A 251 -17.86 34.09 -20.46
CA ARG A 251 -18.55 34.28 -21.74
C ARG A 251 -19.99 34.78 -21.55
N THR A 252 -20.68 34.38 -20.48
CA THR A 252 -22.00 34.94 -20.14
C THR A 252 -21.94 36.42 -19.75
N LEU A 253 -20.82 36.90 -19.19
CA LEU A 253 -20.67 38.31 -18.77
C LEU A 253 -20.25 39.28 -19.89
N ARG A 254 -19.78 38.80 -21.05
CA ARG A 254 -19.23 39.68 -22.11
C ARG A 254 -20.13 39.87 -23.33
N PHE A 255 -21.27 39.18 -23.38
CA PHE A 255 -22.32 39.41 -24.39
C PHE A 255 -23.57 40.12 -23.83
N GLY A 256 -23.56 40.47 -22.54
CA GLY A 256 -24.59 41.32 -21.92
C GLY A 256 -24.23 42.79 -22.04
N GLY A 257 -24.41 43.37 -23.22
CA GLY A 257 -24.70 44.80 -23.29
C GLY A 257 -26.11 45.03 -22.72
N GLY A 258 -26.20 45.53 -21.49
CA GLY A 258 -27.36 46.27 -20.98
C GLY A 258 -28.72 45.54 -20.91
N GLY A 259 -28.75 44.28 -20.51
CA GLY A 259 -30.00 43.63 -20.11
C GLY A 259 -29.97 43.32 -18.61
N GLU A 260 -30.91 43.86 -17.85
CA GLU A 260 -31.13 43.55 -16.43
C GLU A 260 -30.97 42.04 -16.18
N ASP A 261 -30.12 41.69 -15.20
CA ASP A 261 -29.85 40.32 -14.78
C ASP A 261 -31.15 39.67 -14.27
N LEU A 262 -31.88 39.04 -15.20
CA LEU A 262 -32.98 38.14 -14.91
C LEU A 262 -32.38 36.88 -14.29
N ASP A 263 -32.52 36.78 -12.96
CA ASP A 263 -32.27 35.58 -12.18
C ASP A 263 -32.83 34.37 -12.96
N PRO A 264 -32.03 33.34 -13.31
CA PRO A 264 -32.51 32.18 -14.05
C PRO A 264 -33.59 31.39 -13.28
N ASN A 265 -33.78 31.67 -11.99
CA ASN A 265 -34.88 31.17 -11.18
C ASN A 265 -36.08 32.13 -11.09
N SER A 266 -36.01 33.32 -11.69
CA SER A 266 -37.16 34.21 -11.79
C SER A 266 -38.25 33.54 -12.64
N THR A 267 -39.48 33.72 -12.18
CA THR A 267 -40.69 33.20 -12.83
C THR A 267 -40.80 33.63 -14.29
N ASP A 268 -40.24 34.79 -14.67
CA ASP A 268 -40.31 35.32 -16.04
C ASP A 268 -39.39 34.56 -17.01
N ALA A 269 -38.21 34.14 -16.54
CA ALA A 269 -37.32 33.28 -17.32
C ALA A 269 -37.96 31.89 -17.57
N ARG A 270 -38.71 31.38 -16.57
CA ARG A 270 -39.49 30.15 -16.71
C ARG A 270 -40.63 30.30 -17.70
N ILE A 271 -41.36 31.43 -17.69
CA ILE A 271 -42.47 31.69 -18.61
C ILE A 271 -41.98 31.80 -20.06
N ARG A 272 -40.87 32.50 -20.31
CA ARG A 272 -40.31 32.59 -21.68
C ARG A 272 -39.84 31.25 -22.23
N ASN A 273 -39.18 30.42 -21.41
CA ASN A 273 -38.79 29.08 -21.83
C ASN A 273 -40.00 28.19 -22.13
N TRP A 274 -41.07 28.33 -21.33
CA TRP A 274 -42.33 27.65 -21.59
C TRP A 274 -42.97 28.09 -22.92
N GLN A 275 -43.01 29.40 -23.19
CA GLN A 275 -43.54 29.94 -24.44
C GLN A 275 -42.71 29.51 -25.67
N GLN A 276 -41.38 29.41 -25.54
CA GLN A 276 -40.54 28.87 -26.60
C GLN A 276 -40.75 27.37 -26.84
N PHE A 277 -41.06 26.59 -25.80
CA PHE A 277 -41.20 25.14 -25.92
C PHE A 277 -42.55 24.72 -26.52
N TYR A 278 -43.63 25.44 -26.20
CA TYR A 278 -44.98 25.12 -26.68
C TYR A 278 -45.43 25.98 -27.88
N GLY A 279 -44.55 26.86 -28.36
CA GLY A 279 -44.91 27.89 -29.33
C GLY A 279 -45.68 29.03 -28.66
N ALA A 280 -45.42 30.26 -29.07
CA ALA A 280 -46.27 31.38 -28.68
C ALA A 280 -47.68 31.08 -29.18
N ILE A 281 -48.62 30.82 -28.27
CA ILE A 281 -50.03 30.76 -28.62
C ILE A 281 -50.40 32.21 -28.95
N ASP A 282 -50.41 32.53 -30.24
CA ASP A 282 -50.90 33.81 -30.72
C ASP A 282 -52.37 33.91 -30.29
N ALA A 283 -52.63 34.68 -29.23
CA ALA A 283 -53.96 34.96 -28.71
C ALA A 283 -54.72 35.95 -29.62
N ASN A 284 -54.66 35.75 -30.94
CA ASN A 284 -55.27 36.62 -31.94
C ASN A 284 -56.33 35.87 -32.76
N SER A 285 -57.27 35.24 -32.07
CA SER A 285 -58.45 34.64 -32.70
C SER A 285 -59.71 34.93 -31.90
N THR A 286 -60.16 36.19 -31.89
CA THR A 286 -61.60 36.50 -31.78
C THR A 286 -61.91 37.95 -32.19
N MET A 287 -63.05 38.11 -32.85
CA MET A 287 -63.71 39.36 -33.30
C MET A 287 -63.28 39.91 -34.67
N ASN A 288 -63.96 39.47 -35.73
CA ASN A 288 -65.09 40.27 -36.20
C ASN A 288 -65.98 39.55 -37.24
N SER A 289 -67.26 39.80 -37.04
CA SER A 289 -68.41 39.42 -37.85
C SER A 289 -68.60 40.31 -39.09
N SER A 290 -69.33 39.73 -40.06
CA SER A 290 -70.24 40.36 -41.02
C SER A 290 -69.70 41.23 -42.18
N GLY A 291 -70.02 40.79 -43.41
CA GLY A 291 -70.48 41.68 -44.49
C GLY A 291 -69.83 41.47 -45.87
N PRO A 292 -70.57 41.45 -47.00
CA PRO A 292 -70.18 40.77 -48.25
C PRO A 292 -69.72 41.71 -49.39
N ASP A 293 -69.53 41.09 -50.57
CA ASP A 293 -69.29 41.64 -51.93
C ASP A 293 -67.82 41.98 -52.26
N SER A 294 -67.27 41.76 -53.45
CA SER A 294 -67.67 41.08 -54.68
C SER A 294 -66.45 41.07 -55.63
N SER A 295 -66.38 40.06 -56.50
CA SER A 295 -65.76 40.03 -57.84
C SER A 295 -64.24 40.17 -58.04
N ASN A 296 -63.67 39.07 -58.60
CA ASN A 296 -62.83 38.97 -59.81
C ASN A 296 -61.47 39.72 -59.84
N SER A 297 -60.35 39.21 -60.34
CA SER A 297 -60.02 38.02 -61.14
C SER A 297 -58.50 38.00 -61.42
N VAL A 298 -58.01 36.86 -61.96
CA VAL A 298 -56.79 36.65 -62.77
C VAL A 298 -55.55 36.18 -61.99
N GLU A 299 -55.22 34.88 -61.93
CA GLU A 299 -54.67 33.93 -62.94
C GLU A 299 -53.15 34.05 -63.20
N GLY A 300 -52.44 32.91 -63.14
CA GLY A 300 -51.02 32.74 -63.49
C GLY A 300 -50.21 32.03 -62.38
N ILE A 301 -50.25 30.69 -62.25
CA ILE A 301 -49.51 29.64 -63.00
C ILE A 301 -47.98 29.69 -62.84
N SER A 302 -47.42 28.51 -62.50
CA SER A 302 -46.04 28.02 -62.72
C SER A 302 -44.95 28.42 -61.71
N THR A 303 -43.97 27.60 -61.35
CA THR A 303 -43.71 26.14 -61.41
C THR A 303 -42.43 25.89 -60.62
N ALA A 304 -42.29 24.66 -60.11
CA ALA A 304 -41.07 23.84 -60.02
C ALA A 304 -39.75 24.39 -59.42
N ASN A 305 -39.32 23.70 -58.36
CA ASN A 305 -38.01 23.04 -58.18
C ASN A 305 -36.87 23.45 -59.12
N VAL A 306 -35.66 23.62 -58.57
CA VAL A 306 -34.46 22.88 -59.01
C VAL A 306 -33.34 23.06 -57.97
N ILE A 307 -32.90 21.92 -57.46
CA ILE A 307 -31.67 21.68 -56.72
C ILE A 307 -30.54 21.73 -57.74
N ASN A 308 -29.51 22.55 -57.52
CA ASN A 308 -28.24 22.40 -58.23
C ASN A 308 -27.07 22.47 -57.25
N ALA A 309 -26.36 21.35 -57.19
CA ALA A 309 -25.03 21.21 -56.64
C ALA A 309 -23.99 21.83 -57.59
N ARG A 310 -22.90 22.36 -57.04
CA ARG A 310 -21.66 22.55 -57.79
C ARG A 310 -20.45 22.30 -56.89
N GLU A 311 -19.58 21.46 -57.45
CA GLU A 311 -18.23 21.04 -57.08
C GLU A 311 -17.38 22.05 -56.28
N GLU A 312 -16.61 21.52 -55.33
CA GLU A 312 -15.16 21.67 -55.47
C GLU A 312 -14.42 20.42 -54.94
N VAL A 313 -13.62 19.87 -55.84
CA VAL A 313 -12.71 18.74 -55.67
C VAL A 313 -11.43 19.26 -55.04
N THR A 314 -10.96 18.65 -53.96
CA THR A 314 -9.53 18.44 -53.75
C THR A 314 -9.29 17.13 -53.02
N ASN A 315 -8.66 16.22 -53.77
CA ASN A 315 -8.03 15.03 -53.27
C ASN A 315 -6.96 15.41 -52.24
N ASP A 316 -6.93 14.73 -51.10
CA ASP A 316 -5.64 14.20 -50.66
C ASP A 316 -5.80 12.89 -49.88
N HIS A 317 -5.08 11.90 -50.39
CA HIS A 317 -4.93 10.56 -49.84
C HIS A 317 -3.98 10.62 -48.64
N VAL A 318 -4.46 10.37 -47.42
CA VAL A 318 -3.63 9.72 -46.40
C VAL A 318 -4.43 8.61 -45.70
N GLN A 319 -4.00 7.42 -46.05
CA GLN A 319 -4.29 6.10 -45.53
C GLN A 319 -4.03 6.00 -44.02
N ARG A 320 -5.06 5.70 -43.22
CA ARG A 320 -4.88 5.01 -41.93
C ARG A 320 -6.13 4.20 -41.54
N ARG A 321 -6.15 2.94 -42.00
CA ARG A 321 -7.02 1.89 -41.47
C ARG A 321 -6.64 1.59 -40.03
N GLY A 322 -7.65 1.48 -39.18
CA GLY A 322 -7.56 0.80 -37.88
C GLY A 322 -8.13 1.61 -36.73
N ASN A 323 -9.47 1.69 -36.64
CA ASN A 323 -10.21 1.75 -35.36
C ASN A 323 -11.74 1.90 -35.59
N GLU A 324 -12.39 0.84 -36.09
CA GLU A 324 -13.86 0.82 -36.19
C GLU A 324 -14.57 0.44 -34.87
N HIS A 325 -13.84 0.12 -33.79
CA HIS A 325 -14.44 -0.18 -32.48
C HIS A 325 -14.59 1.03 -31.53
N GLY A 326 -13.98 2.19 -31.85
CA GLY A 326 -14.06 3.39 -31.01
C GLY A 326 -15.30 4.28 -31.23
N ILE A 327 -15.94 4.17 -32.40
CA ILE A 327 -16.98 5.13 -32.83
C ILE A 327 -18.37 4.73 -32.30
N ARG A 328 -18.65 3.44 -32.07
CA ARG A 328 -19.95 3.00 -31.53
C ARG A 328 -20.17 3.37 -30.06
N ILE A 329 -19.11 3.45 -29.24
CA ILE A 329 -19.24 3.79 -27.81
C ILE A 329 -19.47 5.31 -27.62
N GLN A 330 -18.84 6.16 -28.44
CA GLN A 330 -19.09 7.61 -28.37
C GLN A 330 -20.50 7.99 -28.83
N ALA A 331 -21.07 7.30 -29.83
CA ALA A 331 -22.44 7.54 -30.26
C ALA A 331 -23.48 7.21 -29.16
N ALA A 332 -23.28 6.13 -28.40
CA ALA A 332 -24.17 5.73 -27.30
C ALA A 332 -24.09 6.65 -26.08
N VAL A 333 -22.89 7.11 -25.71
CA VAL A 333 -22.68 8.06 -24.60
C VAL A 333 -23.26 9.44 -24.93
N THR A 334 -23.11 9.91 -26.17
CA THR A 334 -23.65 11.21 -26.60
C THR A 334 -25.19 11.20 -26.65
N LYS A 335 -25.81 10.06 -27.00
CA LYS A 335 -27.28 9.89 -27.00
C LYS A 335 -27.87 9.95 -25.58
N ASN A 336 -27.20 9.31 -24.60
CA ASN A 336 -27.66 9.32 -23.21
C ASN A 336 -27.51 10.68 -22.51
N ILE A 337 -26.46 11.45 -22.85
CA ILE A 337 -26.27 12.82 -22.32
C ILE A 337 -27.34 13.77 -22.88
N LYS A 338 -27.67 13.67 -24.18
CA LYS A 338 -28.75 14.46 -24.78
C LYS A 338 -30.11 14.15 -24.18
N LEU A 339 -30.39 12.88 -23.85
CA LEU A 339 -31.66 12.46 -23.25
C LEU A 339 -31.83 12.91 -21.80
N GLN A 340 -30.76 12.92 -21.00
CA GLN A 340 -30.82 13.46 -19.63
C GLN A 340 -30.96 14.99 -19.62
N LEU A 341 -30.31 15.68 -20.55
CA LEU A 341 -30.46 17.14 -20.69
C LEU A 341 -31.90 17.51 -21.09
N LEU A 342 -32.52 16.75 -22.01
CA LEU A 342 -33.92 16.92 -22.41
C LEU A 342 -34.91 16.55 -21.29
N ARG A 343 -34.62 15.52 -20.48
CA ARG A 343 -35.46 15.16 -19.32
C ARG A 343 -35.45 16.23 -18.24
N SER A 344 -34.31 16.91 -18.05
CA SER A 344 -34.23 18.02 -17.09
C SER A 344 -34.99 19.27 -17.55
N GLN A 345 -35.48 19.35 -18.79
CA GLN A 345 -36.25 20.48 -19.30
C GLN A 345 -37.77 20.27 -19.21
N LEU A 346 -38.21 19.11 -18.70
CA LEU A 346 -39.63 18.81 -18.56
C LEU A 346 -40.19 19.37 -17.23
N PRO A 347 -41.42 19.92 -17.21
CA PRO A 347 -41.93 20.70 -16.08
C PRO A 347 -42.06 19.95 -14.75
N TRP A 348 -42.31 18.65 -14.83
CA TRP A 348 -42.46 17.73 -13.70
C TRP A 348 -41.13 17.20 -13.14
N SER A 349 -40.00 17.42 -13.81
CA SER A 349 -38.70 16.91 -13.35
C SER A 349 -38.12 17.67 -12.14
N TYR A 350 -38.76 18.78 -11.73
CA TYR A 350 -38.31 19.66 -10.65
C TYR A 350 -39.06 19.48 -9.33
N ILE A 351 -39.96 18.50 -9.22
CA ILE A 351 -40.51 18.09 -7.92
C ILE A 351 -39.43 17.24 -7.22
N SER A 352 -38.41 17.90 -6.67
CA SER A 352 -37.49 17.27 -5.74
C SER A 352 -38.25 16.96 -4.44
N PRO A 353 -38.25 15.71 -3.93
CA PRO A 353 -38.95 15.35 -2.69
C PRO A 353 -38.39 15.99 -1.41
N GLU A 354 -37.39 16.88 -1.47
CA GLU A 354 -36.58 17.28 -0.31
C GLU A 354 -37.01 18.54 0.45
N SER A 355 -38.14 19.18 0.14
CA SER A 355 -38.55 20.41 0.86
C SER A 355 -39.43 20.21 2.09
N ASN A 356 -39.52 18.99 2.66
CA ASN A 356 -40.42 18.75 3.79
C ASN A 356 -39.80 18.02 4.99
N LYS A 357 -38.79 18.64 5.63
CA LYS A 357 -38.45 18.39 7.06
C LYS A 357 -37.95 19.66 7.76
N ARG A 358 -38.90 20.53 8.15
CA ARG A 358 -38.73 21.40 9.33
C ARG A 358 -39.84 21.05 10.33
N TYR A 359 -39.46 20.47 11.46
CA TYR A 359 -40.19 20.62 12.72
C TYR A 359 -39.18 20.88 13.86
N PRO A 360 -39.61 21.55 14.94
CA PRO A 360 -38.77 22.43 15.75
C PRO A 360 -38.15 21.76 16.99
N LYS A 361 -37.21 22.50 17.61
CA LYS A 361 -36.62 22.30 18.93
C LYS A 361 -37.68 22.13 20.05
N SER A 362 -37.45 21.15 20.93
CA SER A 362 -37.85 21.12 22.36
C SER A 362 -36.97 20.08 23.08
N ILE A 363 -35.94 20.48 23.84
CA ILE A 363 -35.86 20.65 25.31
C ILE A 363 -35.91 19.33 26.13
N ARG A 364 -34.77 19.09 26.84
CA ARG A 364 -34.49 18.32 28.08
C ARG A 364 -34.87 16.83 28.16
N HIS A 365 -33.90 15.99 28.51
CA HIS A 365 -33.63 15.61 29.90
C HIS A 365 -32.29 14.87 30.05
N ILE A 366 -31.66 15.13 31.19
CA ILE A 366 -30.50 14.48 31.77
C ILE A 366 -30.82 13.00 32.03
N ASN A 367 -29.87 12.09 31.74
CA ASN A 367 -29.62 10.97 32.64
C ASN A 367 -28.16 10.51 32.57
N VAL A 368 -27.52 10.61 33.73
CA VAL A 368 -26.19 10.10 34.06
C VAL A 368 -26.41 8.73 34.70
N ASN A 369 -25.72 7.71 34.19
CA ASN A 369 -25.41 6.42 34.85
C ASN A 369 -24.08 5.99 34.18
N VAL A 370 -22.90 5.94 34.81
CA VAL A 370 -22.43 5.29 36.05
C VAL A 370 -22.82 3.82 36.14
N ILE A 371 -21.96 2.95 35.59
CA ILE A 371 -21.65 1.55 35.97
C ILE A 371 -20.22 1.33 35.44
N GLU A 372 -19.13 1.50 36.19
CA GLU A 372 -18.57 0.69 37.28
C GLU A 372 -18.28 -0.78 36.93
N SER A 373 -16.98 -1.08 36.84
CA SER A 373 -16.28 -2.32 37.23
C SER A 373 -16.80 -3.69 36.75
N THR A 374 -15.94 -4.42 36.04
CA THR A 374 -15.60 -5.77 36.53
C THR A 374 -14.17 -6.16 36.14
N ARG A 375 -13.36 -6.37 37.18
CA ARG A 375 -12.11 -7.15 37.15
C ARG A 375 -12.45 -8.63 36.89
N LEU A 376 -11.58 -9.30 36.14
CA LEU A 376 -10.91 -10.53 36.56
C LEU A 376 -9.54 -10.58 35.88
#